data_AF-A0A9W9B128-F1
#
_entry.id   AF-A0A9W9B128-F1
#
_cell.length_a   1.000
_cell.length_b   1.000
_cell.length_c   1.000
_cell.angle_alpha   90.00
_cell.angle_beta   90.00
_cell.angle_gamma   90.00
#
_symmetry.space_group_name_H-M   'P 1'
#
loop_
_entity.id
_entity.type
_entity.pdbx_description
1 polymer ?
#
loop_
_entity_poly.entity_id
_entity_poly.type
_entity_poly.pdbx_seq_one_letter_code
_entity_poly.pdbx_strand_id
1 'polypeptide(L)'
;MGREILQHTKELAETMHLDVLYGDTDSRFVNSNASELSEALRISNEFKVVNEQYRKLEIDFDAIFQHLLLLQKKKYAAVKVWNGAETSIEVKGLDMKRREYCTLSENVSQFVLERILFGVVTEIVVEQIHDYLTCVGENVRGGTYRLD
;
A
#
# COMPACT_ATOMS: atom_id res chain seq x y z
N MET A 1 9.88 19.55 17.53
CA MET A 1 8.41 19.60 17.45
C MET A 1 7.85 18.47 16.59
N GLY A 2 7.73 18.58 15.26
CA GLY A 2 7.12 17.49 14.45
C GLY A 2 7.86 16.14 14.52
N ARG A 3 9.20 16.14 14.53
CA ARG A 3 10.01 14.91 14.65
C ARG A 3 9.91 14.24 16.03
N GLU A 4 9.77 15.02 17.10
CA GLU A 4 9.63 14.48 18.46
C GLU A 4 8.27 13.81 18.64
N ILE A 5 7.20 14.44 18.15
CA ILE A 5 5.86 13.84 18.13
C ILE A 5 5.89 12.48 17.42
N LEU A 6 6.51 12.42 16.24
CA LEU A 6 6.62 11.19 15.47
C LEU A 6 7.46 10.10 16.18
N GLN A 7 8.47 10.50 16.95
CA GLN A 7 9.30 9.58 17.73
C GLN A 7 8.51 9.03 18.93
N HIS A 8 7.77 9.88 19.64
CA HIS A 8 6.90 9.47 20.73
C HIS A 8 5.75 8.57 20.26
N THR A 9 5.13 8.88 19.12
CA THR A 9 4.11 8.02 18.49
C THR A 9 4.69 6.64 18.15
N LYS A 10 5.95 6.58 17.73
CA LYS A 10 6.65 5.32 17.47
C LYS A 10 6.86 4.51 18.74
N GLU A 11 7.34 5.13 19.82
CA GLU A 11 7.57 4.46 21.11
C GLU A 11 6.26 3.92 21.72
N LEU A 12 5.16 4.66 21.58
CA LEU A 12 3.85 4.21 22.01
C LEU A 12 3.37 3.00 21.18
N ALA A 13 3.55 3.04 19.86
CA ALA A 13 3.22 1.91 18.99
C ALA A 13 4.02 0.66 19.36
N GLU A 14 5.32 0.79 19.62
CA GLU A 14 6.19 -0.31 20.06
C GLU A 14 5.73 -0.88 21.42
N THR A 15 5.26 -0.03 22.33
CA THR A 15 4.69 -0.46 23.63
C THR A 15 3.39 -1.26 23.46
N MET A 16 2.64 -0.99 22.40
CA MET A 16 1.42 -1.72 22.02
C MET A 16 1.71 -2.94 21.11
N HIS A 17 2.99 -3.31 20.93
CA HIS A 17 3.43 -4.39 20.04
C HIS A 17 3.04 -4.18 18.56
N LEU A 18 2.97 -2.92 18.12
CA LEU A 18 2.69 -2.54 16.75
C LEU A 18 3.98 -2.10 16.04
N ASP A 19 4.18 -2.56 14.81
CA ASP A 19 5.37 -2.22 14.04
C ASP A 19 5.13 -0.98 13.16
N VAL A 20 5.92 0.08 13.37
CA VAL A 20 5.85 1.27 12.52
C VAL A 20 6.69 1.07 11.26
N LEU A 21 6.03 0.87 10.12
CA LEU A 21 6.66 0.53 8.84
C LEU A 21 7.24 1.75 8.11
N TYR A 22 6.47 2.85 8.06
CA TYR A 22 6.80 4.01 7.25
C TYR A 22 6.23 5.28 7.88
N GLY A 23 6.84 6.44 7.58
CA GLY A 23 6.18 7.72 7.80
C GLY A 23 6.59 8.79 6.81
N ASP A 24 5.60 9.56 6.38
CA ASP A 24 5.81 10.84 5.70
C ASP A 24 5.80 11.98 6.74
N THR A 25 5.62 13.20 6.25
CA THR A 25 5.70 14.46 7.00
C THR A 25 4.72 14.51 8.18
N ASP A 26 3.54 13.91 8.02
CA ASP A 26 2.42 13.95 8.95
C ASP A 26 1.66 12.60 9.07
N SER A 27 2.06 11.57 8.33
CA SER A 27 1.39 10.26 8.30
C SER A 27 2.35 9.13 8.64
N ARG A 28 1.83 8.07 9.27
CA ARG A 28 2.57 6.86 9.65
C ARG A 28 1.79 5.62 9.26
N PHE A 29 2.48 4.64 8.71
CA PHE A 29 1.94 3.29 8.50
C PHE A 29 2.33 2.43 9.70
N VAL A 30 1.34 1.79 10.28
CA VAL A 30 1.49 0.89 11.41
C VAL A 30 0.97 -0.47 10.98
N ASN A 31 1.79 -1.50 11.16
CA ASN A 31 1.37 -2.87 11.00
C ASN A 31 0.60 -3.29 12.26
N SER A 32 -0.69 -3.56 12.11
CA SER A 32 -1.53 -4.03 13.20
C SER A 32 -1.35 -5.51 13.52
N ASN A 33 -0.70 -6.28 12.63
CA ASN A 33 -0.63 -7.75 12.68
C ASN A 33 -2.01 -8.45 12.78
N ALA A 34 -3.09 -7.71 12.51
CA ALA A 34 -4.45 -8.21 12.57
C ALA A 34 -4.82 -8.88 11.24
N SER A 35 -5.46 -10.05 11.33
CA SER A 35 -5.97 -10.78 10.15
C SER A 35 -7.39 -10.36 9.79
N GLU A 36 -8.12 -9.76 10.72
CA GLU A 36 -9.52 -9.37 10.58
C GLU A 36 -9.67 -7.85 10.64
N LEU A 37 -10.58 -7.30 9.82
CA LEU A 37 -10.84 -5.86 9.77
C LEU A 37 -11.34 -5.32 11.11
N SER A 38 -12.19 -6.08 11.81
CA SER A 38 -12.73 -5.70 13.11
C SER A 38 -11.65 -5.55 14.18
N GLU A 39 -10.63 -6.42 14.14
CA GLU A 39 -9.48 -6.34 15.03
C GLU A 39 -8.59 -5.14 14.69
N ALA A 40 -8.33 -4.91 13.40
CA ALA A 40 -7.58 -3.73 12.96
C ALA A 40 -8.26 -2.41 13.39
N LEU A 41 -9.59 -2.34 13.32
CA LEU A 41 -10.38 -1.21 13.80
C LEU A 41 -10.36 -1.07 15.32
N ARG A 42 -10.32 -2.17 16.06
CA ARG A 42 -10.17 -2.13 17.53
C ARG A 42 -8.81 -1.55 17.90
N ILE A 43 -7.74 -2.07 17.29
CA ILE A 43 -6.37 -1.59 17.51
C ILE A 43 -6.24 -0.11 17.15
N SER A 44 -6.84 0.34 16.04
CA SER A 44 -6.78 1.76 15.67
C SER A 44 -7.49 2.68 16.67
N ASN A 45 -8.60 2.24 17.25
CA ASN A 45 -9.29 2.97 18.32
C ASN A 45 -8.49 2.98 19.63
N GLU A 46 -7.87 1.86 20.01
CA GLU A 46 -6.98 1.80 21.18
C GLU A 46 -5.77 2.73 21.01
N PHE A 47 -5.25 2.84 19.79
CA PHE A 47 -4.14 3.74 19.48
C PHE A 47 -4.51 5.22 19.62
N LYS A 48 -5.80 5.60 19.60
CA LYS A 48 -6.24 7.00 19.81
C LYS A 48 -5.88 7.58 21.18
N VAL A 49 -5.49 6.74 22.15
CA VAL A 49 -4.91 7.19 23.44
C VAL A 49 -3.71 8.12 23.24
N VAL A 50 -3.01 8.00 22.11
CA VAL A 50 -1.92 8.93 21.74
C VAL A 50 -2.36 10.41 21.75
N ASN A 51 -3.64 10.69 21.48
CA ASN A 51 -4.19 12.04 21.45
C ASN A 51 -4.29 12.68 22.83
N GLU A 52 -4.37 11.89 23.91
CA GLU A 52 -4.39 12.42 25.28
C GLU A 52 -3.08 13.13 25.66
N GLN A 53 -1.98 12.79 24.98
CA GLN A 53 -0.68 13.42 25.19
C GLN A 53 -0.56 14.81 24.55
N TYR A 54 -1.51 15.19 23.68
CA TYR A 54 -1.42 16.42 22.90
C TYR A 54 -2.68 17.28 23.05
N ARG A 55 -2.50 18.55 23.42
CA ARG A 55 -3.63 19.48 23.65
C ARG A 55 -4.21 20.11 22.37
N LYS A 56 -3.43 20.13 21.29
CA LYS A 56 -3.76 20.83 20.03
C LYS A 56 -3.50 19.98 18.78
N LEU A 57 -3.07 18.74 18.96
CA LEU A 57 -2.79 17.82 17.87
C LEU A 57 -3.69 16.61 18.05
N GLU A 58 -4.34 16.22 16.97
CA GLU A 58 -5.14 15.01 16.89
C GLU A 58 -4.55 14.14 15.78
N ILE A 59 -4.19 12.92 16.14
CA ILE A 59 -3.86 11.85 15.22
C ILE A 59 -5.16 11.10 14.99
N ASP A 60 -5.62 11.14 13.75
CA ASP A 60 -6.75 10.33 13.32
C ASP A 60 -6.28 9.23 12.37
N PHE A 61 -7.11 8.20 12.30
CA PHE A 61 -6.91 7.09 11.41
C PHE A 61 -7.49 7.42 10.03
N ASP A 62 -6.67 7.34 8.99
CA ASP A 62 -7.09 7.64 7.61
C ASP A 62 -7.60 6.40 6.84
N ALA A 63 -6.84 5.30 6.86
CA ALA A 63 -7.13 4.13 6.04
C ALA A 63 -6.53 2.82 6.56
N ILE A 64 -7.25 1.71 6.37
CA ILE A 64 -6.76 0.34 6.57
C ILE A 64 -6.37 -0.19 5.21
N PHE A 65 -5.17 -0.78 5.14
CA PHE A 65 -4.67 -1.44 3.97
C PHE A 65 -4.53 -2.93 4.24
N GLN A 66 -5.14 -3.75 3.39
CA GLN A 66 -5.01 -5.21 3.48
C GLN A 66 -3.63 -5.67 3.00
N HIS A 67 -3.13 -5.05 1.93
CA HIS A 67 -1.79 -5.30 1.40
C HIS A 67 -1.11 -3.96 1.13
N LEU A 68 0.20 -3.88 1.41
CA LEU A 68 1.02 -2.70 1.17
C LEU A 68 2.33 -3.12 0.51
N LEU A 69 2.53 -2.65 -0.73
CA LEU A 69 3.80 -2.71 -1.44
C LEU A 69 4.49 -1.35 -1.32
N LEU A 70 5.44 -1.25 -0.41
CA LEU A 70 6.25 -0.05 -0.20
C LEU A 70 7.59 -0.19 -0.92
N LEU A 71 7.83 0.63 -1.95
CA LEU A 71 9.08 0.57 -2.74
C LEU A 71 10.10 1.57 -2.22
N GLN A 72 9.70 2.83 -2.08
CA GLN A 72 10.56 3.94 -1.65
C GLN A 72 9.74 4.99 -0.91
N LYS A 73 10.41 6.00 -0.34
CA LYS A 73 9.73 7.17 0.23
C LYS A 73 8.78 7.78 -0.81
N LYS A 74 7.52 7.98 -0.41
CA LYS A 74 6.42 8.51 -1.24
C LYS A 74 6.05 7.64 -2.46
N LYS A 75 6.57 6.42 -2.56
CA LYS A 75 6.28 5.46 -3.64
C LYS A 75 5.74 4.15 -3.07
N TYR A 76 4.43 3.98 -3.09
CA TYR A 76 3.75 2.77 -2.63
C TYR A 76 2.52 2.45 -3.46
N ALA A 77 2.11 1.19 -3.38
CA ALA A 77 0.81 0.73 -3.81
C ALA A 77 0.18 -0.12 -2.70
N ALA A 78 -1.12 0.03 -2.48
CA ALA A 78 -1.81 -0.65 -1.40
C ALA A 78 -3.25 -1.00 -1.77
N VAL A 79 -3.78 -2.03 -1.15
CA VAL A 79 -5.20 -2.40 -1.23
C VAL A 79 -5.91 -1.75 -0.04
N LYS A 80 -6.57 -0.61 -0.28
CA LYS A 80 -7.35 0.10 0.74
C LYS A 80 -8.70 -0.58 0.95
N VAL A 81 -9.08 -0.76 2.20
CA VAL A 81 -10.38 -1.32 2.59
C VAL A 81 -11.37 -0.18 2.89
N TRP A 82 -12.59 -0.29 2.36
CA TRP A 82 -13.71 0.63 2.52
C TRP A 82 -14.92 -0.09 3.10
N ASN A 83 -15.71 0.64 3.90
CA ASN A 83 -17.07 0.27 4.32
C ASN A 83 -17.25 -1.21 4.74
N GLY A 84 -16.27 -1.78 5.44
CA GLY A 84 -16.37 -3.12 6.02
C GLY A 84 -15.92 -4.29 5.14
N ALA A 85 -15.77 -4.14 3.81
CA ALA A 85 -15.32 -5.23 2.93
C ALA A 85 -14.90 -4.82 1.51
N GLU A 86 -15.31 -3.65 1.04
CA GLU A 86 -14.96 -3.21 -0.33
C GLU A 86 -13.46 -2.88 -0.38
N THR A 87 -12.79 -3.23 -1.48
CA THR A 87 -11.36 -2.96 -1.63
C THR A 87 -11.10 -2.13 -2.88
N SER A 88 -10.12 -1.22 -2.80
CA SER A 88 -9.65 -0.42 -3.92
C SER A 88 -8.13 -0.35 -3.93
N ILE A 89 -7.53 -0.33 -5.11
CA ILE A 89 -6.08 -0.15 -5.23
C ILE A 89 -5.75 1.34 -5.15
N GLU A 90 -4.95 1.72 -4.16
CA GLU A 90 -4.34 3.03 -4.07
C GLU A 90 -2.89 2.96 -4.56
N VAL A 91 -2.53 3.83 -5.49
CA VAL A 91 -1.16 3.95 -6.00
C VAL A 91 -0.68 5.38 -5.83
N LYS A 92 0.42 5.58 -5.09
CA LYS A 92 1.07 6.89 -4.92
C LYS A 92 2.52 6.85 -5.36
N GLY A 93 2.92 7.82 -6.17
CA GLY A 93 4.31 8.06 -6.59
C GLY A 93 4.94 6.99 -7.49
N LEU A 94 4.21 5.94 -7.88
CA LEU A 94 4.70 4.98 -8.86
C LEU A 94 4.75 5.59 -10.26
N ASP A 95 5.82 5.26 -10.98
CA ASP A 95 6.10 5.79 -12.32
C ASP A 95 5.03 5.40 -13.34
N MET A 96 4.27 4.32 -13.11
CA MET A 96 3.14 3.86 -13.94
C MET A 96 2.02 4.90 -14.14
N LYS A 97 1.93 5.94 -13.31
CA LYS A 97 0.95 7.04 -13.48
C LYS A 97 1.56 8.30 -14.11
N ARG A 98 2.80 8.23 -14.61
CA ARG A 98 3.45 9.37 -15.27
C ARG A 98 3.07 9.38 -16.75
N ARG A 99 2.66 10.56 -17.24
CA ARG A 99 2.25 10.83 -18.63
C ARG A 99 3.28 10.49 -19.72
N GLU A 100 4.51 10.20 -19.32
CA GLU A 100 5.62 9.87 -20.22
C GLU A 100 5.67 8.39 -20.62
N TYR A 101 4.85 7.53 -20.01
CA TYR A 101 4.77 6.11 -20.37
C TYR A 101 3.62 5.85 -21.36
N CYS A 102 3.80 4.82 -22.20
CA CYS A 102 2.77 4.41 -23.14
C CYS A 102 1.68 3.57 -22.44
N THR A 103 0.47 3.54 -23.01
CA THR A 103 -0.68 2.76 -22.54
C THR A 103 -0.33 1.29 -22.29
N LEU A 104 0.51 0.70 -23.16
CA LEU A 104 1.01 -0.67 -22.97
C LEU A 104 1.78 -0.82 -21.64
N SER A 105 2.71 0.10 -21.35
CA SER A 105 3.50 0.07 -20.12
C SER A 105 2.62 0.26 -18.90
N GLU A 106 1.62 1.13 -18.98
CA GLU A 106 0.64 1.34 -17.89
C GLU A 106 -0.17 0.05 -17.62
N ASN A 107 -0.72 -0.56 -18.67
CA ASN A 107 -1.51 -1.80 -18.58
C ASN A 107 -0.69 -2.96 -18.00
N VAL A 108 0.55 -3.14 -18.48
CA VAL A 108 1.44 -4.19 -17.99
C VAL A 108 1.79 -3.96 -16.53
N SER A 109 2.12 -2.72 -16.17
CA SER A 109 2.48 -2.36 -14.80
C SER A 109 1.31 -2.55 -13.84
N GLN A 110 0.10 -2.19 -14.27
CA GLN A 110 -1.12 -2.41 -13.50
C GLN A 110 -1.39 -3.91 -13.29
N PHE A 111 -1.27 -4.73 -14.34
CA PHE A 111 -1.44 -6.18 -14.21
C PHE A 111 -0.44 -6.78 -13.21
N VAL A 112 0.84 -6.44 -13.32
CA VAL A 112 1.87 -6.91 -12.39
C VAL A 112 1.57 -6.48 -10.96
N LEU A 113 1.13 -5.23 -10.77
CA LEU A 113 0.79 -4.72 -9.46
C LEU A 113 -0.41 -5.44 -8.84
N GLU A 114 -1.47 -5.68 -9.62
CA GLU A 114 -2.64 -6.44 -9.18
C GLU A 114 -2.26 -7.87 -8.78
N ARG A 115 -1.38 -8.52 -9.56
CA ARG A 115 -0.88 -9.86 -9.22
C ARG A 115 -0.08 -9.88 -7.93
N ILE A 116 0.73 -8.85 -7.66
CA ILE A 116 1.49 -8.76 -6.40
C ILE A 116 0.56 -8.48 -5.21
N LEU A 117 -0.44 -7.62 -5.39
CA LEU A 117 -1.32 -7.18 -4.29
C LEU A 117 -2.44 -8.16 -3.94
N PHE A 118 -2.94 -8.93 -4.90
CA PHE A 118 -4.02 -9.91 -4.70
C PHE A 118 -3.57 -11.36 -4.89
N GLY A 119 -2.30 -11.56 -5.23
CA GLY A 119 -1.73 -12.87 -5.45
C GLY A 119 -1.73 -13.72 -4.19
N VAL A 120 -1.88 -15.04 -4.39
CA VAL A 120 -1.97 -15.99 -3.27
C VAL A 120 -0.58 -16.44 -2.82
N VAL A 121 0.11 -17.20 -3.68
CA VAL A 121 1.42 -17.77 -3.38
C VAL A 121 2.45 -17.11 -4.28
N THR A 122 3.56 -16.65 -3.70
CA THR A 122 4.61 -15.92 -4.42
C THR A 122 5.09 -16.65 -5.68
N GLU A 123 5.27 -17.97 -5.62
CA GLU A 123 5.70 -18.78 -6.76
C GLU A 123 4.70 -18.70 -7.93
N ILE A 124 3.41 -18.85 -7.64
CA ILE A 124 2.33 -18.76 -8.63
C ILE A 124 2.27 -17.34 -9.22
N VAL A 125 2.42 -16.32 -8.38
CA VAL A 125 2.41 -14.91 -8.82
C VAL A 125 3.57 -14.63 -9.76
N VAL A 126 4.77 -15.13 -9.45
CA VAL A 126 5.96 -14.96 -10.29
C VAL A 126 5.78 -15.66 -11.64
N GLU A 127 5.25 -16.89 -11.65
CA GLU A 127 4.96 -17.62 -12.88
C GLU A 127 3.93 -16.87 -13.74
N GLN A 128 2.82 -16.41 -13.16
CA GLN A 128 1.79 -15.64 -13.86
C GLN A 128 2.33 -14.34 -14.47
N ILE A 129 3.20 -13.64 -13.74
CA ILE A 129 3.86 -12.42 -14.25
C ILE A 129 4.80 -12.77 -15.41
N HIS A 130 5.59 -13.83 -15.27
CA HIS A 130 6.53 -14.25 -16.29
C HIS A 130 5.83 -14.63 -17.60
N ASP A 131 4.77 -15.43 -17.52
CA ASP A 131 3.98 -15.86 -18.68
C ASP A 131 3.32 -14.67 -19.37
N TYR A 132 2.76 -13.76 -18.59
CA TYR A 132 2.14 -12.54 -19.11
C TYR A 132 3.15 -11.65 -19.84
N LEU A 133 4.32 -11.40 -19.24
CA LEU A 133 5.37 -10.59 -19.86
C LEU A 133 5.92 -11.24 -21.14
N THR A 134 6.03 -12.57 -21.16
CA THR A 134 6.45 -13.34 -22.34
C THR A 134 5.45 -13.16 -23.48
N CYS A 135 4.15 -13.37 -23.20
CA CYS A 135 3.07 -13.19 -24.16
C CYS A 135 3.00 -11.76 -24.69
N VAL A 136 3.13 -10.75 -23.82
CA VAL A 136 3.19 -9.35 -24.24
C VAL A 136 4.37 -9.10 -25.18
N GLY A 137 5.55 -9.62 -24.85
CA GLY A 137 6.74 -9.49 -25.68
C GLY A 137 6.60 -10.17 -27.05
N GLU A 138 5.92 -11.31 -27.13
CA GLU A 138 5.59 -11.97 -28.39
C GLU A 138 4.60 -11.17 -29.22
N ASN A 139 3.54 -10.63 -28.62
CA ASN A 139 2.55 -9.82 -29.32
C ASN A 139 3.13 -8.51 -29.87
N VAL A 140 4.01 -7.86 -29.11
CA VAL A 140 4.70 -6.64 -29.57
C VAL A 140 5.63 -6.97 -30.74
N ARG A 141 6.41 -8.06 -30.66
CA ARG A 141 7.29 -8.49 -31.76
C ARG A 141 6.50 -8.95 -33.00
N GLY A 142 5.34 -9.56 -32.80
CA GLY A 142 4.43 -10.00 -33.85
C GLY A 142 3.58 -8.88 -34.46
N GLY A 143 3.63 -7.66 -33.92
CA GLY A 143 2.83 -6.54 -34.40
C GLY A 143 1.32 -6.69 -34.17
N THR A 144 0.90 -7.57 -33.25
CA THR A 144 -0.51 -7.86 -32.95
C THR A 144 -1.07 -6.98 -31.83
N TYR A 145 -0.21 -6.21 -31.14
CA TYR A 145 -0.65 -5.31 -30.07
C TYR A 145 -1.30 -4.05 -30.65
N ARG A 146 -2.54 -3.78 -30.23
CA ARG A 146 -3.26 -2.58 -30.66
C ARG A 146 -2.66 -1.33 -30.00
N LEU A 147 -2.26 -0.38 -30.83
CA LEU A 147 -1.86 0.96 -30.43
C LEU A 147 -3.13 1.82 -30.38
N ASP A 148 -3.84 1.75 -29.27
CA ASP A 148 -4.95 2.67 -28.99
C ASP A 148 -4.41 3.94 -28.30
#